data_AF-A0A4Q6BJL9-F1
#
_entry.id   AF-A0A4Q6BJL9-F1
#
_cell.length_a   1.000
_cell.length_b   1.000
_cell.length_c   1.000
_cell.angle_alpha   90.00
_cell.angle_beta   90.00
_cell.angle_gamma   90.00
#
_symmetry.space_group_name_H-M   'P 1'
#
loop_
_entity.id
_entity.type
_entity.pdbx_description
1 polymer ?
#
loop_
_entity_poly.entity_id
_entity_poly.type
_entity_poly.pdbx_seq_one_letter_code
_entity_poly.pdbx_strand_id
1 'polypeptide(L)'
;AEGRLFDNMQLQPIVTVTPDRQRAMGRWHLFAQYAKAGDFHEWGTGVYENTYVRENGRWKISELRLVPTMFTPYEDGWGKTQSRRSRMEPALRADRTASQSPGIHYASPTDAKAVARRTKDIERAARSAANAGNVDLAALRTQVDRLSDVVQIENLQTIYGYYLATLEWDALAELFAPDGTIEIAMRGVYAGKPAVRRNLDLYGKQGLDQGVLHNHMQYQFVIHVAPDGQTAKLRSRALSMMGNYEKNAQWMGGLYENEFVKLDGQWRFKVDHQMNTYFAPYETGWKDLALRPPPGITPANPPDAPPSVPFELYPKNFLPPYHYKNPVTGR
;
A
#
# COMPACT_ATOMS: atom_id res chain seq x y z
N ALA A 1 6.67 -21.87 -0.05
CA ALA A 1 5.84 -22.95 -0.61
C ALA A 1 4.99 -22.34 -1.72
N GLU A 2 4.96 -22.98 -2.88
CA GLU A 2 4.21 -22.53 -4.06
C GLU A 2 2.69 -22.52 -3.82
N GLY A 3 1.96 -21.70 -4.58
CA GLY A 3 0.50 -21.66 -4.57
C GLY A 3 -0.11 -21.11 -3.30
N ARG A 4 0.59 -20.22 -2.58
CA ARG A 4 0.07 -19.57 -1.38
C ARG A 4 -0.15 -18.09 -1.63
N LEU A 5 -1.35 -17.61 -1.35
CA LEU A 5 -1.67 -16.18 -1.32
C LEU A 5 -1.95 -15.79 0.13
N PHE A 6 -1.19 -14.83 0.65
CA PHE A 6 -1.38 -14.26 1.98
C PHE A 6 -1.38 -12.75 1.91
N ASP A 7 -2.43 -12.20 1.32
CA ASP A 7 -2.54 -10.75 1.24
C ASP A 7 -3.18 -10.22 2.53
N ASN A 8 -2.36 -9.51 3.31
CA ASN A 8 -2.77 -8.85 4.54
C ASN A 8 -2.74 -7.35 4.37
N MET A 9 -3.92 -6.78 4.18
CA MET A 9 -4.12 -5.35 3.99
C MET A 9 -4.32 -4.73 5.38
N GLN A 10 -3.32 -3.98 5.84
CA GLN A 10 -3.41 -3.20 7.08
C GLN A 10 -3.90 -1.80 6.72
N LEU A 11 -5.13 -1.51 7.11
CA LEU A 11 -5.88 -0.35 6.68
C LEU A 11 -6.20 0.54 7.89
N GLN A 12 -6.44 1.82 7.62
CA GLN A 12 -6.92 2.80 8.60
C GLN A 12 -6.08 2.86 9.89
N PRO A 13 -4.78 3.24 9.79
CA PRO A 13 -3.93 3.38 10.96
C PRO A 13 -4.46 4.36 11.98
N ILE A 14 -4.25 4.01 13.24
CA ILE A 14 -4.05 4.99 14.31
C ILE A 14 -2.75 4.64 15.01
N VAL A 15 -1.81 5.59 15.00
CA VAL A 15 -0.50 5.45 15.67
C VAL A 15 -0.35 6.58 16.68
N THR A 16 -0.01 6.22 17.92
CA THR A 16 0.31 7.18 18.98
C THR A 16 1.74 6.95 19.46
N VAL A 17 2.45 8.03 19.74
CA VAL A 17 3.82 8.01 20.25
C VAL A 17 3.80 8.61 21.65
N THR A 18 4.46 7.96 22.61
CA THR A 18 4.54 8.47 23.98
C THR A 18 5.31 9.80 24.03
N PRO A 19 5.05 10.67 25.04
CA PRO A 19 5.71 11.98 25.13
C PRO A 19 7.25 11.91 25.16
N ASP A 20 7.81 10.86 25.76
CA ASP A 20 9.27 10.60 25.82
C ASP A 20 9.86 10.10 24.49
N ARG A 21 9.00 9.81 23.50
CA ARG A 21 9.34 9.26 22.18
C ARG A 21 10.13 7.96 22.24
N GLN A 22 9.97 7.18 23.31
CA GLN A 22 10.60 5.87 23.49
C GLN A 22 9.66 4.71 23.16
N ARG A 23 8.34 4.94 23.17
CA ARG A 23 7.34 3.92 22.85
C ARG A 23 6.30 4.47 21.88
N ALA A 24 5.66 3.56 21.16
CA ALA A 24 4.51 3.88 20.34
C ALA A 24 3.53 2.70 20.32
N MET A 25 2.28 2.99 20.01
CA MET A 25 1.22 2.01 19.86
C MET A 25 0.54 2.21 18.51
N GLY A 26 0.20 1.11 17.84
CA GLY A 26 -0.45 1.12 16.53
C GLY A 26 -1.71 0.26 16.55
N ARG A 27 -2.79 0.76 15.97
CA ARG A 27 -4.03 0.01 15.72
C ARG A 27 -4.39 0.08 14.25
N TRP A 28 -4.71 -1.06 13.64
CA TRP A 28 -5.00 -1.16 12.21
C TRP A 28 -6.12 -2.16 11.96
N HIS A 29 -7.01 -1.89 11.01
CA HIS A 29 -7.91 -2.91 10.50
C HIS A 29 -7.16 -3.86 9.57
N LEU A 30 -7.44 -5.16 9.69
CA LEU A 30 -7.03 -6.16 8.72
C LEU A 30 -8.20 -6.45 7.79
N PHE A 31 -7.93 -6.43 6.49
CA PHE A 31 -8.69 -7.18 5.49
C PHE A 31 -7.74 -8.16 4.80
N ALA A 32 -8.09 -9.43 4.80
CA ALA A 32 -7.21 -10.52 4.37
C ALA A 32 -7.83 -11.34 3.25
N GLN A 33 -6.99 -11.72 2.28
CA GLN A 33 -7.26 -12.77 1.32
C GLN A 33 -6.23 -13.87 1.51
N TYR A 34 -6.70 -15.02 1.98
CA TYR A 34 -5.87 -16.19 2.17
C TYR A 34 -6.26 -17.28 1.20
N ALA A 35 -5.28 -17.90 0.55
CA ALA A 35 -5.52 -19.05 -0.28
C ALA A 35 -4.33 -20.00 -0.35
N LYS A 36 -4.66 -21.26 -0.56
CA LYS A 36 -3.75 -22.29 -1.05
C LYS A 36 -4.37 -22.88 -2.31
N ALA A 37 -3.67 -22.77 -3.43
CA ALA A 37 -4.13 -23.27 -4.73
C ALA A 37 -4.50 -24.75 -4.64
N GLY A 38 -5.70 -25.10 -5.11
CA GLY A 38 -6.29 -26.43 -5.07
C GLY A 38 -6.78 -26.91 -3.70
N ASP A 39 -6.72 -26.09 -2.65
CA ASP A 39 -7.02 -26.50 -1.26
C ASP A 39 -8.07 -25.60 -0.60
N PHE A 40 -7.78 -24.32 -0.37
CA PHE A 40 -8.74 -23.40 0.23
C PHE A 40 -8.55 -21.96 -0.25
N HIS A 41 -9.59 -21.15 -0.06
CA HIS A 41 -9.54 -19.70 -0.06
C HIS A 41 -10.52 -19.13 0.96
N GLU A 42 -10.15 -18.05 1.64
CA GLU A 42 -10.95 -17.45 2.69
C GLU A 42 -10.75 -15.94 2.77
N TRP A 43 -11.81 -15.26 3.18
CA TRP A 43 -11.75 -13.88 3.63
C TRP A 43 -11.39 -13.84 5.11
N GLY A 44 -10.65 -12.82 5.51
CA GLY A 44 -10.37 -12.53 6.92
C GLY A 44 -10.55 -11.06 7.26
N THR A 45 -11.05 -10.78 8.45
CA THR A 45 -10.99 -9.45 9.07
C THR A 45 -10.46 -9.55 10.49
N GLY A 46 -9.90 -8.45 10.96
CA GLY A 46 -9.45 -8.34 12.34
C GLY A 46 -8.89 -6.97 12.66
N VAL A 47 -8.27 -6.89 13.83
CA VAL A 47 -7.56 -5.70 14.27
C VAL A 47 -6.15 -6.08 14.67
N TYR A 48 -5.16 -5.40 14.11
CA TYR A 48 -3.81 -5.42 14.65
C TYR A 48 -3.69 -4.42 15.80
N GLU A 49 -3.09 -4.86 16.90
CA GLU A 49 -2.71 -4.05 18.05
C GLU A 49 -1.22 -4.25 18.30
N ASN A 50 -0.44 -3.23 18.00
CA ASN A 50 1.02 -3.31 17.98
C ASN A 50 1.61 -2.37 19.01
N THR A 51 2.69 -2.80 19.65
CA THR A 51 3.53 -1.97 20.51
C THR A 51 4.92 -1.87 19.88
N TYR A 52 5.47 -0.66 19.92
CA TYR A 52 6.78 -0.34 19.38
C TYR A 52 7.66 0.26 20.47
N VAL A 53 8.95 -0.02 20.38
CA VAL A 53 9.99 0.55 21.24
C VAL A 53 11.05 1.21 20.38
N ARG A 54 11.61 2.32 20.86
CA ARG A 54 12.72 2.99 20.24
C ARG A 54 14.01 2.59 20.94
N GLU A 55 14.90 1.94 20.20
CA GLU A 55 16.19 1.49 20.71
C GLU A 55 17.29 2.02 19.79
N ASN A 56 18.28 2.71 20.36
CA ASN A 56 19.40 3.31 19.62
C ASN A 56 18.93 4.15 18.43
N GLY A 57 17.88 4.95 18.65
CA GLY A 57 17.28 5.83 17.65
C GLY A 57 16.34 5.15 16.64
N ARG A 58 16.25 3.81 16.61
CA ARG A 58 15.43 3.04 15.66
C ARG A 58 14.16 2.50 16.31
N TRP A 59 13.04 2.60 15.61
CA TRP A 59 11.79 1.96 16.03
C TRP A 59 11.81 0.48 15.71
N LYS A 60 11.39 -0.34 16.68
CA LYS A 60 11.25 -1.79 16.58
C LYS A 60 9.86 -2.19 17.05
N ILE A 61 9.34 -3.28 16.50
CA ILE A 61 8.11 -3.91 17.00
C ILE A 61 8.50 -4.69 18.25
N SER A 62 7.94 -4.34 19.41
CA SER A 62 8.10 -5.12 20.64
C SER A 62 7.00 -6.17 20.79
N GLU A 63 5.80 -5.87 20.28
CA GLU A 63 4.66 -6.79 20.27
C GLU A 63 3.81 -6.52 19.03
N LEU A 64 3.42 -7.59 18.32
CA LEU A 64 2.44 -7.56 17.25
C LEU A 64 1.35 -8.56 17.61
N ARG A 65 0.12 -8.07 17.72
CA ARG A 65 -1.05 -8.90 18.03
C ARG A 65 -2.08 -8.72 16.94
N LEU A 66 -2.53 -9.84 16.36
CA LEU A 66 -3.75 -9.86 15.56
C LEU A 66 -4.88 -10.37 16.43
N VAL A 67 -6.00 -9.64 16.44
CA VAL A 67 -7.28 -10.08 16.99
C VAL A 67 -8.22 -10.30 15.80
N PRO A 68 -8.34 -11.54 15.30
CA PRO A 68 -9.27 -11.84 14.22
C PRO A 68 -10.71 -11.62 14.68
N THR A 69 -11.52 -11.01 13.82
CA THR A 69 -12.96 -10.83 14.06
C THR A 69 -13.79 -11.79 13.22
N MET A 70 -13.31 -12.16 12.03
CA MET A 70 -14.00 -13.12 11.16
C MET A 70 -13.00 -13.77 10.21
N PHE A 71 -13.15 -15.08 10.03
CA PHE A 71 -12.67 -15.81 8.86
C PHE A 71 -13.84 -16.53 8.23
N THR A 72 -13.87 -16.63 6.91
CA THR A 72 -14.94 -17.37 6.22
C THR A 72 -14.44 -17.93 4.88
N PRO A 73 -14.82 -19.16 4.51
CA PRO A 73 -14.58 -19.64 3.16
C PRO A 73 -15.15 -18.66 2.14
N TYR A 74 -14.39 -18.43 1.06
CA TYR A 74 -14.76 -17.47 0.02
C TYR A 74 -16.12 -17.82 -0.60
N GLU A 75 -16.33 -19.10 -0.89
CA GLU A 75 -17.52 -19.65 -1.55
C GLU A 75 -18.78 -19.55 -0.69
N ASP A 76 -18.64 -19.59 0.64
CA ASP A 76 -19.77 -19.53 1.57
C ASP A 76 -20.18 -18.08 1.85
N GLY A 77 -19.20 -17.19 1.94
CA GLY A 77 -19.37 -15.79 2.31
C GLY A 77 -19.67 -15.57 3.80
N TRP A 78 -19.33 -14.37 4.28
CA TRP A 78 -19.42 -13.99 5.69
C TRP A 78 -20.86 -13.90 6.23
N GLY A 79 -21.86 -13.86 5.34
CA GLY A 79 -23.27 -13.86 5.73
C GLY A 79 -23.83 -15.25 6.10
N LYS A 80 -23.09 -16.33 5.79
CA LYS A 80 -23.56 -17.71 5.98
C LYS A 80 -22.64 -18.52 6.89
N THR A 81 -21.34 -18.43 6.68
CA THR A 81 -20.35 -19.22 7.42
C THR A 81 -19.39 -18.30 8.16
N GLN A 82 -19.06 -18.66 9.40
CA GLN A 82 -17.92 -18.11 10.14
C GLN A 82 -17.03 -19.25 10.62
N SER A 83 -15.78 -19.22 10.19
CA SER A 83 -14.72 -20.08 10.73
C SER A 83 -14.21 -19.50 12.05
N ARG A 84 -14.04 -20.36 13.06
CA ARG A 84 -13.52 -19.95 14.38
C ARG A 84 -12.05 -19.53 14.35
N ARG A 85 -11.31 -19.98 13.33
CA ARG A 85 -9.88 -19.73 13.11
C ARG A 85 -9.57 -19.82 11.62
N SER A 86 -8.41 -19.32 11.20
CA SER A 86 -7.95 -19.49 9.82
C SER A 86 -7.65 -20.96 9.53
N ARG A 87 -7.76 -21.39 8.27
CA ARG A 87 -7.28 -22.72 7.86
C ARG A 87 -5.75 -22.82 7.87
N MET A 88 -5.06 -21.69 7.99
CA MET A 88 -3.60 -21.60 8.10
C MET A 88 -3.16 -21.44 9.55
N GLU A 89 -3.17 -22.52 10.31
CA GLU A 89 -2.60 -22.54 11.65
C GLU A 89 -1.20 -23.19 11.59
N PRO A 90 -0.11 -22.45 11.89
CA PRO A 90 1.19 -23.07 11.99
C PRO A 90 1.21 -24.07 13.14
N ALA A 91 1.91 -25.19 13.00
CA ALA A 91 2.11 -26.18 14.06
C ALA A 91 3.02 -25.67 15.22
N LEU A 92 3.33 -24.38 15.24
CA LEU A 92 4.18 -23.73 16.25
C LEU A 92 3.36 -23.40 17.51
N ARG A 93 3.84 -23.87 18.65
CA ARG A 93 3.31 -23.46 19.96
C ARG A 93 3.83 -22.08 20.30
N ALA A 94 2.99 -21.26 20.91
CA ALA A 94 3.42 -19.96 21.43
C ALA A 94 4.34 -20.15 22.64
N ASP A 95 5.40 -19.34 22.73
CA ASP A 95 6.33 -19.33 23.87
C ASP A 95 5.66 -18.85 25.18
N ARG A 96 4.57 -18.09 25.06
CA ARG A 96 3.78 -17.58 26.18
C ARG A 96 2.29 -17.52 25.82
N THR A 97 1.44 -17.53 26.83
CA THR A 97 0.00 -17.27 26.64
C THR A 97 -0.23 -15.83 26.16
N ALA A 98 -1.34 -15.62 25.44
CA ALA A 98 -1.70 -14.30 24.95
C ALA A 98 -1.85 -13.30 26.13
N SER A 99 -1.17 -12.16 26.02
CA SER A 99 -1.30 -11.03 26.95
C SER A 99 -2.73 -10.45 26.89
N GLN A 100 -3.11 -9.62 27.87
CA GLN A 100 -4.32 -8.78 27.72
C GLN A 100 -4.10 -7.71 26.65
N SER A 101 -5.17 -7.30 25.95
CA SER A 101 -5.06 -6.22 24.97
C SER A 101 -4.66 -4.93 25.67
N PRO A 102 -3.74 -4.12 25.11
CA PRO A 102 -3.43 -2.79 25.64
C PRO A 102 -4.62 -1.82 25.57
N GLY A 103 -5.75 -2.22 24.97
CA GLY A 103 -6.94 -1.42 24.83
C GLY A 103 -6.79 -0.32 23.78
N ILE A 104 -7.69 0.66 23.83
CA ILE A 104 -7.67 1.83 22.94
C ILE A 104 -6.58 2.78 23.42
N HIS A 105 -5.56 3.01 22.58
CA HIS A 105 -4.37 3.80 22.91
C HIS A 105 -4.46 5.30 22.54
N TYR A 106 -5.64 5.74 22.09
CA TYR A 106 -5.90 7.10 21.63
C TYR A 106 -7.18 7.66 22.27
N ALA A 107 -7.21 8.98 22.45
CA ALA A 107 -8.41 9.70 22.87
C ALA A 107 -9.19 10.20 21.65
N SER A 108 -10.43 10.68 21.88
CA SER A 108 -11.17 11.40 20.83
C SER A 108 -10.36 12.61 20.34
N PRO A 109 -10.18 12.81 19.03
CA PRO A 109 -9.45 13.95 18.50
C PRO A 109 -10.18 15.28 18.71
N THR A 110 -11.48 15.25 19.03
CA THR A 110 -12.30 16.44 19.30
C THR A 110 -12.44 16.76 20.78
N ASP A 111 -11.80 15.98 21.67
CA ASP A 111 -11.77 16.33 23.10
C ASP A 111 -10.88 17.57 23.31
N ALA A 112 -11.54 18.70 23.60
CA ALA A 112 -10.89 19.98 23.82
C ALA A 112 -9.81 19.92 24.92
N LYS A 113 -9.97 19.10 25.96
CA LYS A 113 -8.96 18.96 27.03
C LYS A 113 -7.72 18.22 26.51
N ALA A 114 -7.92 17.15 25.75
CA ALA A 114 -6.83 16.40 25.14
C ALA A 114 -6.05 17.25 24.12
N VAL A 115 -6.76 18.01 23.28
CA VAL A 115 -6.17 18.95 22.32
C VAL A 115 -5.37 20.03 23.04
N ALA A 116 -5.96 20.70 24.03
CA ALA A 116 -5.28 21.75 24.79
C ALA A 116 -4.02 21.24 25.50
N ARG A 117 -4.05 20.02 26.05
CA ARG A 117 -2.88 19.39 26.66
C ARG A 117 -1.77 19.17 25.64
N ARG A 118 -2.09 18.57 24.48
CA ARG A 118 -1.12 18.32 23.39
C ARG A 118 -0.48 19.62 22.90
N THR A 119 -1.26 20.69 22.72
CA THR A 119 -0.74 22.01 22.33
C THR A 119 0.25 22.53 23.37
N LYS A 120 -0.11 22.50 24.66
CA LYS A 120 0.79 22.92 25.75
C LYS A 120 2.09 22.11 25.80
N ASP A 121 2.02 20.81 25.55
CA ASP A 121 3.21 19.94 25.52
C ASP A 121 4.13 20.28 24.34
N ILE A 122 3.58 20.53 23.15
CA ILE A 122 4.33 20.98 21.97
C ILE A 122 5.00 22.33 22.25
N GLU A 123 4.27 23.30 22.78
CA GLU A 123 4.84 24.62 23.10
C GLU A 123 5.93 24.54 24.18
N ARG A 124 5.76 23.68 25.19
CA ARG A 124 6.78 23.46 26.23
C ARG A 124 8.03 22.86 25.62
N ALA A 125 7.90 21.86 24.76
CA ALA A 125 9.03 21.26 24.05
C ALA A 125 9.75 22.29 23.16
N ALA A 126 8.99 23.12 22.43
CA ALA A 126 9.54 24.19 21.60
C ALA A 126 10.30 25.24 22.43
N ARG A 127 9.72 25.71 23.55
CA ARG A 127 10.38 26.64 24.49
C ARG A 127 11.66 26.05 25.09
N SER A 128 11.61 24.78 25.50
CA SER A 128 12.79 24.08 26.03
C SER A 128 13.91 23.96 25.00
N ALA A 129 13.57 23.66 23.73
CA ALA A 129 14.54 23.59 22.65
C ALA A 129 15.16 24.96 22.35
N ALA A 130 14.34 26.02 22.31
CA ALA A 130 14.81 27.39 22.11
C ALA A 130 15.75 27.85 23.24
N ASN A 131 15.40 27.59 24.50
CA ASN A 131 16.20 27.96 25.66
C ASN A 131 17.54 27.19 25.73
N ALA A 132 17.63 26.01 25.13
CA ALA A 132 18.88 25.24 25.05
C ALA A 132 19.88 25.81 24.03
N GLY A 133 19.52 26.86 23.27
CA GLY A 133 20.43 27.63 22.42
C GLY A 133 20.95 26.93 21.16
N ASN A 134 20.62 25.66 20.95
CA ASN A 134 21.14 24.82 19.85
C ASN A 134 20.03 24.37 18.88
N VAL A 135 19.20 25.30 18.40
CA VAL A 135 18.17 25.00 17.37
C VAL A 135 18.71 25.35 15.99
N ASP A 136 19.00 24.32 15.19
CA ASP A 136 19.30 24.49 13.77
C ASP A 136 17.98 24.64 12.98
N LEU A 137 17.62 25.89 12.70
CA LEU A 137 16.41 26.23 11.95
C LEU A 137 16.45 25.70 10.51
N ALA A 138 17.63 25.62 9.89
CA ALA A 138 17.77 25.12 8.52
C ALA A 138 17.53 23.60 8.48
N ALA A 139 18.08 22.85 9.44
CA ALA A 139 17.81 21.42 9.58
C ALA A 139 16.33 21.15 9.88
N LEU A 140 15.69 21.95 10.74
CA LEU A 140 14.27 21.82 11.05
C LEU A 140 13.41 22.11 9.81
N ARG A 141 13.72 23.17 9.06
CA ARG A 141 13.02 23.51 7.82
C ARG A 141 13.10 22.37 6.81
N THR A 142 14.30 21.83 6.60
CA THR A 142 14.53 20.66 5.74
C THR A 142 13.69 19.45 6.19
N GLN A 143 13.59 19.21 7.50
CA GLN A 143 12.77 18.12 8.02
C GLN A 143 11.26 18.34 7.76
N VAL A 144 10.77 19.56 7.94
CA VAL A 144 9.37 19.92 7.64
C VAL A 144 9.07 19.78 6.15
N ASP A 145 9.96 20.26 5.29
CA ASP A 145 9.81 20.17 3.83
C ASP A 145 9.75 18.71 3.38
N ARG A 146 10.64 17.84 3.90
CA ARG A 146 10.57 16.39 3.60
C ARG A 146 9.28 15.73 4.10
N LEU A 147 8.76 16.12 5.27
CA LEU A 147 7.48 15.60 5.75
C LEU A 147 6.33 16.07 4.87
N SER A 148 6.37 17.32 4.39
CA SER A 148 5.41 17.82 3.41
C SER A 148 5.51 17.06 2.09
N ASP A 149 6.71 16.75 1.63
CA ASP A 149 6.95 15.98 0.40
C ASP A 149 6.34 14.58 0.47
N VAL A 150 6.46 13.89 1.61
CA VAL A 150 5.80 12.58 1.82
C VAL A 150 4.29 12.69 1.61
N VAL A 151 3.65 13.72 2.18
CA VAL A 151 2.20 13.94 2.04
C VAL A 151 1.83 14.28 0.59
N GLN A 152 2.65 15.09 -0.09
CA GLN A 152 2.41 15.43 -1.50
C GLN A 152 2.50 14.20 -2.41
N ILE A 153 3.47 13.30 -2.17
CA ILE A 153 3.62 12.05 -2.93
C ILE A 153 2.47 11.09 -2.63
N GLU A 154 2.05 10.96 -1.38
CA GLU A 154 0.88 10.15 -1.01
C GLU A 154 -0.39 10.66 -1.71
N ASN A 155 -0.61 11.98 -1.72
CA ASN A 155 -1.71 12.59 -2.46
C ASN A 155 -1.61 12.32 -3.97
N LEU A 156 -0.42 12.48 -4.55
CA LEU A 156 -0.18 12.22 -5.98
C LEU A 156 -0.51 10.77 -6.37
N GLN A 157 -0.04 9.78 -5.59
CA GLN A 157 -0.36 8.37 -5.81
C GLN A 157 -1.86 8.07 -5.63
N THR A 158 -2.49 8.74 -4.66
CA THR A 158 -3.93 8.60 -4.40
C THR A 158 -4.76 9.17 -5.55
N ILE A 159 -4.41 10.37 -6.04
CA ILE A 159 -5.05 11.01 -7.21
C ILE A 159 -4.89 10.14 -8.46
N TYR A 160 -3.72 9.55 -8.69
CA TYR A 160 -3.52 8.56 -9.76
C TYR A 160 -4.58 7.45 -9.68
N GLY A 161 -4.82 6.90 -8.48
CA GLY A 161 -5.80 5.83 -8.30
C GLY A 161 -7.23 6.27 -8.63
N TYR A 162 -7.61 7.50 -8.28
CA TYR A 162 -8.91 8.06 -8.63
C TYR A 162 -9.08 8.24 -10.14
N TYR A 163 -8.11 8.85 -10.82
CA TYR A 163 -8.16 8.98 -12.28
C TYR A 163 -8.15 7.63 -12.98
N LEU A 164 -7.43 6.64 -12.44
CA LEU A 164 -7.40 5.29 -12.99
C LEU A 164 -8.77 4.61 -12.90
N ALA A 165 -9.45 4.78 -11.77
CA ALA A 165 -10.77 4.21 -11.51
C ALA A 165 -11.87 4.80 -12.41
N THR A 166 -11.73 6.08 -12.81
CA THR A 166 -12.71 6.80 -13.63
C THR A 166 -12.35 6.92 -15.11
N LEU A 167 -11.25 6.27 -15.51
CA LEU A 167 -10.69 6.30 -16.86
C LEU A 167 -10.35 7.73 -17.34
N GLU A 168 -9.91 8.59 -16.42
CA GLU A 168 -9.49 9.97 -16.72
C GLU A 168 -8.05 10.00 -17.26
N TRP A 169 -7.82 9.37 -18.42
CA TRP A 169 -6.51 9.10 -19.01
C TRP A 169 -5.69 10.34 -19.30
N ASP A 170 -6.31 11.40 -19.83
CA ASP A 170 -5.60 12.64 -20.11
C ASP A 170 -5.07 13.26 -18.80
N ALA A 171 -5.91 13.34 -17.76
CA ALA A 171 -5.51 13.86 -16.45
C ALA A 171 -4.47 12.97 -15.76
N LEU A 172 -4.59 11.65 -15.89
CA LEU A 172 -3.62 10.70 -15.33
C LEU A 172 -2.25 10.86 -16.00
N ALA A 173 -2.20 10.96 -17.33
CA ALA A 173 -0.95 11.14 -18.07
C ALA A 173 -0.25 12.47 -17.71
N GLU A 174 -1.01 13.50 -17.31
CA GLU A 174 -0.47 14.78 -16.88
C GLU A 174 0.28 14.72 -15.54
N LEU A 175 0.08 13.67 -14.73
CA LEU A 175 0.81 13.46 -13.47
C LEU A 175 2.29 13.09 -13.68
N PHE A 176 2.67 12.70 -14.90
CA PHE A 176 4.02 12.24 -15.23
C PHE A 176 4.96 13.40 -15.59
N ALA A 177 6.24 13.22 -15.26
CA ALA A 177 7.30 14.05 -15.80
C ALA A 177 7.31 13.96 -17.34
N PRO A 178 7.82 14.96 -18.07
CA PRO A 178 7.91 14.92 -19.52
C PRO A 178 8.55 13.63 -20.06
N ASP A 179 9.56 13.13 -19.34
CA ASP A 179 10.32 11.91 -19.61
C ASP A 179 9.98 10.77 -18.63
N GLY A 180 8.80 10.82 -18.01
CA GLY A 180 8.27 9.78 -17.13
C GLY A 180 7.89 8.52 -17.90
N THR A 181 7.84 7.39 -17.20
CA THR A 181 7.55 6.08 -17.80
C THR A 181 6.44 5.34 -17.05
N ILE A 182 5.66 4.55 -17.78
CA ILE A 182 4.67 3.63 -17.20
C ILE A 182 4.93 2.20 -17.69
N GLU A 183 4.88 1.26 -16.76
CA GLU A 183 5.01 -0.18 -16.99
C GLU A 183 3.98 -0.93 -16.13
N ILE A 184 3.03 -1.58 -16.78
CA ILE A 184 1.95 -2.32 -16.10
C ILE A 184 1.91 -3.74 -16.66
N ALA A 185 1.73 -4.74 -15.80
CA ALA A 185 1.28 -6.10 -16.19
C ALA A 185 2.13 -6.83 -17.26
N MET A 186 3.46 -6.65 -17.25
CA MET A 186 4.38 -7.13 -18.29
C MET A 186 4.07 -6.64 -19.71
N ARG A 187 3.39 -5.48 -19.86
CA ARG A 187 3.10 -4.89 -21.17
C ARG A 187 4.30 -4.17 -21.81
N GLY A 188 5.39 -4.00 -21.07
CA GLY A 188 6.59 -3.26 -21.47
C GLY A 188 6.56 -1.81 -21.01
N VAL A 189 7.65 -1.09 -21.30
CA VAL A 189 7.87 0.29 -20.87
C VAL A 189 7.35 1.25 -21.94
N TYR A 190 6.51 2.20 -21.53
CA TYR A 190 6.05 3.31 -22.36
C TYR A 190 6.68 4.61 -21.85
N ALA A 191 7.49 5.25 -22.69
CA ALA A 191 8.40 6.32 -22.28
C ALA A 191 7.99 7.69 -22.82
N GLY A 192 7.85 8.65 -21.91
CA GLY A 192 7.38 10.00 -22.16
C GLY A 192 5.85 10.10 -22.13
N LYS A 193 5.34 11.28 -21.76
CA LYS A 193 3.89 11.51 -21.55
C LYS A 193 3.01 11.02 -22.72
N PRO A 194 3.35 11.23 -24.01
CA PRO A 194 2.54 10.71 -25.12
C PRO A 194 2.44 9.18 -25.12
N ALA A 195 3.54 8.47 -24.79
CA ALA A 195 3.53 7.02 -24.71
C ALA A 195 2.81 6.52 -23.45
N VAL A 196 2.94 7.23 -22.32
CA VAL A 196 2.16 6.97 -21.11
C VAL A 196 0.67 7.05 -21.44
N ARG A 197 0.22 8.11 -22.10
CA ARG A 197 -1.19 8.24 -22.50
C ARG A 197 -1.62 7.09 -23.43
N ARG A 198 -0.77 6.71 -24.39
CA ARG A 198 -1.01 5.59 -25.30
C ARG A 198 -1.11 4.24 -24.56
N ASN A 199 -0.34 4.04 -23.50
CA ASN A 199 -0.44 2.85 -22.65
C ASN A 199 -1.84 2.73 -22.03
N LEU A 200 -2.43 3.84 -21.60
CA LEU A 200 -3.74 3.86 -20.93
C LEU A 200 -4.89 3.39 -21.85
N ASP A 201 -4.75 3.53 -23.17
CA ASP A 201 -5.73 3.01 -24.14
C ASP A 201 -5.86 1.47 -24.10
N LEU A 202 -4.91 0.76 -23.49
CA LEU A 202 -4.98 -0.69 -23.27
C LEU A 202 -6.04 -1.10 -22.24
N TYR A 203 -6.55 -0.14 -21.45
CA TYR A 203 -7.42 -0.39 -20.30
C TYR A 203 -8.83 0.19 -20.47
N GLY A 204 -9.14 0.77 -21.62
CA GLY A 204 -10.45 1.32 -21.93
C GLY A 204 -10.37 2.68 -22.61
N LYS A 205 -11.53 3.27 -22.90
CA LYS A 205 -11.63 4.62 -23.46
C LYS A 205 -11.65 5.65 -22.34
N GLN A 206 -11.33 6.90 -22.70
CA GLN A 206 -11.43 8.03 -21.80
C GLN A 206 -12.87 8.16 -21.27
N GLY A 207 -12.98 8.32 -19.95
CA GLY A 207 -14.24 8.55 -19.23
C GLY A 207 -14.98 7.28 -18.82
N LEU A 208 -15.95 7.44 -17.92
CA LEU A 208 -16.72 6.32 -17.39
C LEU A 208 -17.64 5.71 -18.45
N ASP A 209 -17.49 4.40 -18.65
CA ASP A 209 -18.40 3.59 -19.44
C ASP A 209 -19.57 3.08 -18.58
N GLN A 210 -20.79 3.12 -19.13
CA GLN A 210 -21.98 2.59 -18.46
C GLN A 210 -21.81 1.11 -18.12
N GLY A 211 -22.10 0.75 -16.87
CA GLY A 211 -21.99 -0.62 -16.39
C GLY A 211 -20.55 -1.09 -16.09
N VAL A 212 -19.54 -0.23 -16.19
CA VAL A 212 -18.16 -0.56 -15.81
C VAL A 212 -17.92 -0.20 -14.35
N LEU A 213 -17.47 -1.18 -13.57
CA LEU A 213 -16.90 -0.99 -12.25
C LEU A 213 -15.38 -1.12 -12.35
N HIS A 214 -14.67 -0.09 -11.94
CA HIS A 214 -13.22 -0.15 -11.77
C HIS A 214 -12.83 0.59 -10.51
N ASN A 215 -12.91 -0.07 -9.36
CA ASN A 215 -12.33 0.46 -8.14
C ASN A 215 -10.90 -0.04 -8.02
N HIS A 216 -9.91 0.86 -7.91
CA HIS A 216 -8.49 0.52 -7.83
C HIS A 216 -7.86 1.16 -6.59
N MET A 217 -8.01 0.47 -5.45
CA MET A 217 -7.55 1.00 -4.17
C MET A 217 -6.05 0.75 -4.01
N GLN A 218 -5.34 1.76 -3.52
CA GLN A 218 -3.92 1.68 -3.22
C GLN A 218 -3.69 2.00 -1.75
N TYR A 219 -2.86 1.20 -1.08
CA TYR A 219 -2.70 1.29 0.38
C TYR A 219 -1.33 0.81 0.84
N GLN A 220 -1.07 1.02 2.14
CA GLN A 220 0.19 0.66 2.81
C GLN A 220 1.43 1.29 2.14
N PHE A 221 1.36 2.60 1.89
CA PHE A 221 2.45 3.35 1.29
C PHE A 221 3.72 3.29 2.15
N VAL A 222 4.83 2.92 1.51
CA VAL A 222 6.19 3.08 2.03
C VAL A 222 6.90 4.10 1.16
N ILE A 223 7.03 5.33 1.67
CA ILE A 223 7.55 6.48 0.94
C ILE A 223 8.91 6.88 1.49
N HIS A 224 9.91 6.97 0.61
CA HIS A 224 11.23 7.47 0.94
C HIS A 224 11.55 8.67 0.04
N VAL A 225 11.64 9.87 0.64
CA VAL A 225 12.13 11.08 -0.02
C VAL A 225 13.65 11.13 0.14
N ALA A 226 14.36 11.40 -0.96
CA ALA A 226 15.82 11.50 -0.95
C ALA A 226 16.29 12.68 -0.08
N PRO A 227 17.54 12.65 0.44
CA PRO A 227 18.05 13.71 1.31
C PRO A 227 18.02 15.12 0.70
N ASP A 228 18.13 15.22 -0.62
CA ASP A 228 18.09 16.48 -1.39
C ASP A 228 16.66 17.01 -1.65
N GLY A 229 15.63 16.22 -1.33
CA GLY A 229 14.22 16.56 -1.56
C GLY A 229 13.83 16.66 -3.04
N GLN A 230 14.63 16.11 -3.96
CA GLN A 230 14.39 16.20 -5.41
C GLN A 230 13.83 14.91 -6.01
N THR A 231 14.05 13.77 -5.35
CA THR A 231 13.56 12.47 -5.80
C THR A 231 12.90 11.72 -4.65
N ALA A 232 12.03 10.78 -4.98
CA ALA A 232 11.44 9.89 -4.00
C ALA A 232 11.10 8.53 -4.61
N LYS A 233 10.90 7.54 -3.74
CA LYS A 233 10.43 6.20 -4.10
C LYS A 233 9.22 5.81 -3.25
N LEU A 234 8.31 5.07 -3.84
CA LEU A 234 7.09 4.58 -3.19
C LEU A 234 6.91 3.11 -3.50
N ARG A 235 6.66 2.32 -2.45
CA ARG A 235 6.05 1.00 -2.58
C ARG A 235 4.62 1.07 -2.06
N SER A 236 3.67 0.46 -2.78
CA SER A 236 2.30 0.28 -2.31
C SER A 236 1.73 -1.05 -2.74
N ARG A 237 0.62 -1.45 -2.12
CA ARG A 237 -0.24 -2.53 -2.59
C ARG A 237 -1.44 -1.97 -3.32
N ALA A 238 -1.97 -2.76 -4.24
CA ALA A 238 -3.22 -2.49 -4.94
C ALA A 238 -4.21 -3.64 -4.73
N LEU A 239 -5.47 -3.30 -4.48
CA LEU A 239 -6.61 -4.20 -4.62
C LEU A 239 -7.60 -3.55 -5.57
N SER A 240 -7.96 -4.26 -6.63
CA SER A 240 -8.91 -3.77 -7.61
C SER A 240 -10.14 -4.67 -7.70
N MET A 241 -11.29 -4.01 -7.76
CA MET A 241 -12.59 -4.59 -8.07
C MET A 241 -12.95 -4.14 -9.47
N MET A 242 -12.91 -5.08 -10.40
CA MET A 242 -13.19 -4.82 -11.81
C MET A 242 -14.44 -5.60 -12.21
N GLY A 243 -15.29 -5.00 -13.04
CA GLY A 243 -16.46 -5.69 -13.54
C GLY A 243 -17.15 -4.95 -14.65
N ASN A 244 -17.88 -5.72 -15.45
CA ASN A 244 -18.81 -5.22 -16.44
C ASN A 244 -20.18 -5.80 -16.09
N TYR A 245 -21.16 -4.93 -15.85
CA TYR A 245 -22.51 -5.30 -15.45
C TYR A 245 -23.09 -6.38 -16.37
N GLU A 246 -23.66 -7.44 -15.77
CA GLU A 246 -24.20 -8.64 -16.45
C GLU A 246 -23.20 -9.44 -17.31
N LYS A 247 -21.89 -9.15 -17.23
CA LYS A 247 -20.87 -9.82 -18.04
C LYS A 247 -19.78 -10.50 -17.20
N ASN A 248 -19.13 -9.78 -16.30
CA ASN A 248 -18.04 -10.31 -15.50
C ASN A 248 -17.76 -9.50 -14.23
N ALA A 249 -17.13 -10.14 -13.26
CA ALA A 249 -16.52 -9.51 -12.09
C ALA A 249 -15.18 -10.19 -11.78
N GLN A 250 -14.21 -9.42 -11.31
CA GLN A 250 -12.84 -9.88 -11.10
C GLN A 250 -12.13 -9.07 -10.01
N TRP A 251 -11.35 -9.79 -9.20
CA TRP A 251 -10.35 -9.25 -8.30
C TRP A 251 -8.99 -9.14 -8.99
N MET A 252 -8.26 -8.08 -8.72
CA MET A 252 -6.82 -7.99 -9.02
C MET A 252 -6.07 -7.53 -7.77
N GLY A 253 -4.93 -8.16 -7.53
CA GLY A 253 -3.99 -7.73 -6.51
C GLY A 253 -2.64 -7.45 -7.15
N GLY A 254 -1.92 -6.47 -6.62
CA GLY A 254 -0.62 -6.10 -7.17
C GLY A 254 0.19 -5.21 -6.24
N LEU A 255 1.38 -4.88 -6.70
CA LEU A 255 2.33 -3.99 -6.03
C LEU A 255 2.75 -2.89 -6.99
N TYR A 256 2.96 -1.69 -6.44
CA TYR A 256 3.67 -0.62 -7.13
C TYR A 256 5.08 -0.49 -6.56
N GLU A 257 6.04 -0.23 -7.44
CA GLU A 257 7.39 0.25 -7.12
C GLU A 257 7.68 1.47 -7.98
N ASN A 258 7.32 2.63 -7.45
CA ASN A 258 7.27 3.88 -8.19
C ASN A 258 8.43 4.81 -7.81
N GLU A 259 8.85 5.62 -8.76
CA GLU A 259 9.84 6.67 -8.58
C GLU A 259 9.25 8.03 -8.96
N PHE A 260 9.66 9.07 -8.24
CA PHE A 260 9.17 10.43 -8.40
C PHE A 260 10.33 11.41 -8.54
N VAL A 261 10.07 12.47 -9.28
CA VAL A 261 10.98 13.61 -9.43
C VAL A 261 10.22 14.91 -9.15
N LYS A 262 10.87 15.84 -8.47
CA LYS A 262 10.36 17.20 -8.27
C LYS A 262 10.91 18.10 -9.37
N LEU A 263 10.03 18.70 -10.17
CA LEU A 263 10.39 19.71 -11.17
C LEU A 263 9.59 20.98 -10.88
N ASP A 264 10.25 22.13 -10.85
CA ASP A 264 9.64 23.43 -10.56
C ASP A 264 8.80 23.42 -9.26
N GLY A 265 9.31 22.74 -8.23
CA GLY A 265 8.66 22.62 -6.93
C GLY A 265 7.51 21.61 -6.86
N GLN A 266 7.18 20.92 -7.95
CA GLN A 266 6.05 19.98 -8.02
C GLN A 266 6.51 18.54 -8.27
N TRP A 267 6.03 17.61 -7.44
CA TRP A 267 6.25 16.18 -7.60
C TRP A 267 5.51 15.63 -8.82
N ARG A 268 6.18 14.76 -9.57
CA ARG A 268 5.63 14.05 -10.73
C ARG A 268 6.14 12.60 -10.76
N PHE A 269 5.40 11.72 -11.42
CA PHE A 269 5.85 10.37 -11.68
C PHE A 269 7.05 10.36 -12.64
N LYS A 270 8.14 9.73 -12.20
CA LYS A 270 9.28 9.40 -13.06
C LYS A 270 9.17 7.97 -13.58
N VAL A 271 8.77 7.05 -12.71
CA VAL A 271 8.47 5.65 -13.04
C VAL A 271 7.19 5.26 -12.30
N ASP A 272 6.18 4.80 -13.04
CA ASP A 272 5.06 4.03 -12.50
C ASP A 272 5.23 2.58 -12.94
N HIS A 273 5.48 1.67 -11.99
CA HIS A 273 5.65 0.25 -12.28
C HIS A 273 4.68 -0.58 -11.43
N GLN A 274 3.61 -1.06 -12.07
CA GLN A 274 2.64 -1.96 -11.48
C GLN A 274 2.91 -3.42 -11.85
N MET A 275 3.17 -4.24 -10.83
CA MET A 275 3.35 -5.68 -10.96
C MET A 275 2.13 -6.39 -10.37
N ASN A 276 1.36 -7.07 -11.21
CA ASN A 276 0.19 -7.82 -10.74
C ASN A 276 0.63 -9.13 -10.08
N THR A 277 0.03 -9.43 -8.94
CA THR A 277 0.19 -10.71 -8.23
C THR A 277 -0.81 -11.73 -8.75
N TYR A 278 -2.06 -11.34 -8.96
CA TYR A 278 -3.12 -12.23 -9.43
C TYR A 278 -4.22 -11.47 -10.16
N PHE A 279 -5.01 -12.22 -10.90
CA PHE A 279 -6.25 -11.80 -11.52
C PHE A 279 -7.26 -12.93 -11.35
N ALA A 280 -8.25 -12.76 -10.47
CA ALA A 280 -9.14 -13.84 -10.06
C ALA A 280 -10.60 -13.48 -10.37
N PRO A 281 -11.26 -14.15 -11.34
CA PRO A 281 -12.70 -14.00 -11.55
C PRO A 281 -13.44 -14.18 -10.22
N TYR A 282 -14.46 -13.36 -9.97
CA TYR A 282 -15.18 -13.35 -8.70
C TYR A 282 -15.78 -14.74 -8.40
N GLU A 283 -16.30 -15.42 -9.40
CA GLU A 283 -16.95 -16.73 -9.24
C GLU A 283 -15.94 -17.85 -8.95
N THR A 284 -14.69 -17.68 -9.37
CA THR A 284 -13.61 -18.67 -9.20
C THR A 284 -12.83 -18.45 -7.91
N GLY A 285 -12.56 -17.20 -7.55
CA GLY A 285 -11.65 -16.85 -6.47
C GLY A 285 -10.22 -17.38 -6.70
N TRP A 286 -9.44 -17.54 -5.61
CA TRP A 286 -8.02 -17.93 -5.69
C TRP A 286 -7.73 -19.42 -5.55
N LYS A 287 -8.61 -20.21 -4.92
CA LYS A 287 -8.38 -21.66 -4.72
C LYS A 287 -8.26 -22.39 -6.05
N ASP A 288 -9.22 -22.14 -6.94
CA ASP A 288 -9.36 -22.84 -8.22
C ASP A 288 -8.81 -22.02 -9.40
N LEU A 289 -7.96 -21.01 -9.12
CA LEU A 289 -7.41 -20.15 -10.17
C LEU A 289 -6.40 -20.90 -11.04
N ALA A 290 -6.70 -21.03 -12.33
CA ALA A 290 -5.78 -21.60 -13.30
C ALA A 290 -4.54 -20.71 -13.48
N LEU A 291 -3.37 -21.34 -13.62
CA LEU A 291 -2.15 -20.64 -13.99
C LEU A 291 -2.32 -20.02 -15.39
N ARG A 292 -2.01 -18.74 -15.50
CA ARG A 292 -2.01 -18.01 -16.78
C ARG A 292 -0.82 -17.05 -16.84
N PRO A 293 -0.31 -16.74 -18.04
CA PRO A 293 0.69 -15.69 -18.18
C PRO A 293 0.09 -14.33 -17.78
N PRO A 294 0.93 -13.39 -17.34
CA PRO A 294 0.52 -12.00 -17.20
C PRO A 294 0.08 -11.41 -18.55
N PRO A 295 -0.72 -10.32 -18.57
CA PRO A 295 -1.30 -9.76 -19.78
C PRO A 295 -0.35 -9.55 -20.96
N GLY A 296 0.91 -9.14 -20.72
CA GLY A 296 1.94 -9.13 -21.75
C GLY A 296 1.78 -8.05 -22.82
N ILE A 297 2.69 -8.05 -23.79
CA ILE A 297 2.71 -7.07 -24.90
C ILE A 297 1.52 -7.29 -25.85
N THR A 298 0.83 -6.21 -26.21
CA THR A 298 -0.20 -6.21 -27.25
C THR A 298 0.39 -5.72 -28.58
N PRO A 299 0.43 -6.53 -29.65
CA PRO A 299 1.07 -6.14 -30.92
C PRO A 299 0.50 -4.86 -31.56
N ALA A 300 -0.80 -4.60 -31.39
CA ALA A 300 -1.47 -3.43 -31.94
C ALA A 300 -1.12 -2.11 -31.22
N ASN A 301 -0.53 -2.18 -30.03
CA ASN A 301 -0.07 -1.01 -29.27
C ASN A 301 1.24 -1.38 -28.55
N PRO A 302 2.36 -1.45 -29.28
CA PRO A 302 3.63 -1.93 -28.74
C PRO A 302 4.24 -0.92 -27.75
N PRO A 303 4.99 -1.42 -26.74
CA PRO A 303 5.76 -0.57 -25.84
C PRO A 303 7.01 -0.03 -26.54
N ASP A 304 7.62 1.00 -25.95
CA ASP A 304 8.88 1.57 -26.44
C ASP A 304 10.11 0.75 -25.99
N ALA A 305 9.96 -0.06 -24.93
CA ALA A 305 10.96 -1.05 -24.50
C ALA A 305 10.29 -2.32 -23.93
N PRO A 306 10.97 -3.48 -23.90
CA PRO A 306 10.42 -4.70 -23.29
C PRO A 306 10.22 -4.54 -21.77
N PRO A 307 9.46 -5.45 -21.12
CA PRO A 307 9.29 -5.43 -19.66
C PRO A 307 10.63 -5.43 -18.93
N SER A 308 10.75 -4.57 -17.92
CA SER A 308 11.98 -4.39 -17.15
C SER A 308 12.25 -5.57 -16.23
N VAL A 309 11.19 -6.18 -15.69
CA VAL A 309 11.29 -7.34 -14.79
C VAL A 309 10.22 -8.37 -15.15
N PRO A 310 10.60 -9.60 -15.57
CA PRO A 310 9.63 -10.66 -15.79
C PRO A 310 9.09 -11.19 -14.45
N PHE A 311 7.80 -11.48 -14.41
CA PHE A 311 7.13 -12.09 -13.27
C PHE A 311 6.04 -13.07 -13.70
N GLU A 312 5.67 -13.96 -12.78
CA GLU A 312 4.55 -14.88 -12.97
C GLU A 312 3.44 -14.52 -11.98
N LEU A 313 2.19 -14.80 -12.37
CA LEU A 313 1.04 -14.61 -11.50
C LEU A 313 0.89 -15.79 -10.52
N TYR A 314 0.26 -15.55 -9.37
CA TYR A 314 -0.26 -16.60 -8.50
C TYR A 314 -0.97 -17.68 -9.36
N PRO A 315 -0.70 -18.98 -9.14
CA PRO A 315 -0.07 -19.58 -7.95
C PRO A 315 1.46 -19.52 -7.83
N LYS A 316 2.16 -18.92 -8.80
CA LYS A 316 3.60 -18.68 -8.68
C LYS A 316 3.89 -17.56 -7.68
N ASN A 317 5.07 -17.62 -7.08
CA ASN A 317 5.53 -16.60 -6.15
C ASN A 317 6.45 -15.63 -6.88
N PHE A 318 6.14 -14.34 -6.78
CA PHE A 318 7.04 -13.28 -7.18
C PHE A 318 7.11 -12.24 -6.07
N LEU A 319 8.32 -11.86 -5.69
CA LEU A 319 8.56 -10.80 -4.72
C LEU A 319 9.33 -9.69 -5.43
N PRO A 320 8.67 -8.56 -5.74
CA PRO A 320 9.35 -7.39 -6.27
C PRO A 320 10.51 -6.97 -5.37
N PRO A 321 11.69 -6.65 -5.94
CA PRO A 321 12.82 -6.13 -5.17
C PRO A 321 12.43 -4.89 -4.37
N TYR A 322 12.85 -4.82 -3.11
CA TYR A 322 12.61 -3.64 -2.28
C TYR A 322 13.54 -2.49 -2.68
N HIS A 323 13.01 -1.29 -2.86
CA HIS A 323 13.86 -0.10 -3.00
C HIS A 323 14.53 0.35 -1.69
N TYR A 324 14.20 -0.30 -0.57
CA TYR A 324 14.67 0.03 0.77
C TYR A 324 15.27 -1.18 1.48
N LYS A 325 16.16 -0.88 2.42
CA LYS A 325 16.79 -1.87 3.32
C LYS A 325 15.89 -2.13 4.53
N ASN A 326 16.16 -3.20 5.25
CA ASN A 326 15.53 -3.44 6.53
C ASN A 326 15.76 -2.25 7.49
N PRO A 327 14.70 -1.61 8.02
CA PRO A 327 14.84 -0.38 8.80
C PRO A 327 15.52 -0.58 10.16
N VAL A 328 15.53 -1.81 10.67
CA VAL A 328 16.16 -2.16 11.96
C VAL A 328 17.62 -2.56 11.77
N THR A 329 17.90 -3.47 10.84
CA THR A 329 19.25 -4.03 10.64
C THR A 329 20.09 -3.24 9.64
N GLY A 330 19.46 -2.46 8.77
CA GLY A 330 20.12 -1.78 7.66
C GLY A 330 20.65 -2.71 6.56
N ARG A 331 20.19 -3.97 6.53
CA ARG A 331 20.55 -4.95 5.49
C ARG A 331 19.53 -4.95 4.36
#